data_AF-A0A0F9S8X9-F1
#
_entry.id   AF-A0A0F9S8X9-F1
#
_cell.length_a   1.000
_cell.length_b   1.000
_cell.length_c   1.000
_cell.angle_alpha   90.00
_cell.angle_beta   90.00
_cell.angle_gamma   90.00
#
_symmetry.space_group_name_H-M   'P 1'
#
loop_
_entity.id
_entity.type
_entity.pdbx_description
1 polymer ?
#
loop_
_entity_poly.entity_id
_entity_poly.type
_entity_poly.pdbx_seq_one_letter_code
_entity_poly.pdbx_strand_id
1 'polypeptide(L)'
;MNTLEDTNIKKTEYSGYTLLAAGATWKDKTSYSRNVQLRQPNIFELQLDGLRIFITIGHINYNGIWIMGCYELNIKEVECRDCKTATQAAEYAIKSVRFKLDKMRNSLSTIKNQKSND
;
A
#
# COMPACT_ATOMS: atom_id res chain seq x y z
N MET A 1 -16.32 -7.20 12.03
CA MET A 1 -15.54 -7.88 10.97
C MET A 1 -14.34 -8.54 11.63
N ASN A 2 -14.18 -9.84 11.49
CA ASN A 2 -12.99 -10.55 11.95
C ASN A 2 -11.89 -10.35 10.91
N THR A 3 -11.14 -9.25 10.99
CA THR A 3 -9.80 -9.22 10.41
C THR A 3 -9.02 -10.34 11.06
N LEU A 4 -8.59 -11.34 10.30
CA LEU A 4 -7.67 -12.36 10.79
C LEU A 4 -6.47 -11.63 11.40
N GLU A 5 -6.03 -12.02 12.60
CA GLU A 5 -4.86 -11.42 13.23
C GLU A 5 -3.67 -11.50 12.27
N ASP A 6 -3.10 -10.34 11.96
CA ASP A 6 -1.96 -10.25 11.06
C ASP A 6 -0.68 -10.31 11.90
N THR A 7 -0.06 -11.50 11.93
CA THR A 7 1.12 -11.79 12.76
C THR A 7 2.37 -11.00 12.34
N ASN A 8 2.35 -10.38 11.15
CA ASN A 8 3.42 -9.53 10.64
C ASN A 8 3.31 -8.08 11.13
N ILE A 9 2.22 -7.72 11.81
CA ILE A 9 2.10 -6.45 12.51
C ILE A 9 2.84 -6.57 13.84
N LYS A 10 3.85 -5.71 14.04
CA LYS A 10 4.63 -5.62 15.27
C LYS A 10 4.41 -4.28 15.94
N LYS A 11 4.24 -4.29 17.26
CA LYS A 11 4.22 -3.05 18.06
C LYS A 11 5.66 -2.53 18.20
N THR A 12 5.84 -1.22 18.08
CA THR A 12 7.12 -0.57 18.29
C THR A 12 7.25 -0.07 19.73
N GLU A 13 8.49 0.17 20.18
CA GLU A 13 8.80 0.72 21.51
C GLU A 13 8.11 2.08 21.74
N TYR A 14 7.94 2.88 20.68
CA TYR A 14 7.40 4.25 20.72
C TYR A 14 5.91 4.35 20.43
N SER A 15 5.12 3.33 20.82
CA SER A 15 3.65 3.31 20.79
C SER A 15 2.97 3.26 19.40
N GLY A 16 3.73 2.94 18.35
CA GLY A 16 3.20 2.71 16.99
C GLY A 16 3.22 1.24 16.59
N TYR A 17 2.87 0.99 15.33
CA TYR A 17 2.94 -0.34 14.72
C TYR A 17 3.78 -0.30 13.44
N THR A 18 4.41 -1.42 13.11
CA THR A 18 5.02 -1.67 11.81
C THR A 18 4.45 -2.94 11.22
N LEU A 19 4.40 -2.99 9.90
CA LEU A 19 4.03 -4.19 9.15
C LEU A 19 5.26 -4.64 8.34
N LEU A 20 5.65 -5.91 8.50
CA LEU A 20 6.69 -6.52 7.69
C LEU A 20 6.05 -7.30 6.54
N ALA A 21 6.07 -6.73 5.33
CA ALA A 21 5.41 -7.33 4.18
C ALA A 21 6.11 -6.95 2.88
N ALA A 22 6.03 -7.84 1.88
CA ALA A 22 6.61 -7.65 0.56
C ALA A 22 8.12 -7.29 0.56
N GLY A 23 8.87 -7.79 1.56
CA GLY A 23 10.30 -7.50 1.72
C GLY A 23 10.61 -6.09 2.25
N ALA A 24 9.63 -5.37 2.79
CA ALA A 24 9.79 -4.02 3.30
C ALA A 24 9.14 -3.82 4.68
N THR A 25 9.57 -2.77 5.38
CA THR A 25 8.96 -2.33 6.64
C THR A 25 8.03 -1.16 6.38
N TRP A 26 6.74 -1.37 6.62
CA TRP A 26 5.69 -0.37 6.51
C TRP A 26 5.42 0.27 7.87
N LYS A 27 5.22 1.58 7.89
CA LYS A 27 4.95 2.35 9.11
C LYS A 27 3.45 2.56 9.26
N ASP A 28 2.94 2.33 10.45
CA ASP A 28 1.57 2.71 10.80
C ASP A 28 1.38 4.23 10.71
N LYS A 29 0.30 4.65 10.06
CA LYS A 29 -0.13 6.06 9.91
C LYS A 29 -1.56 6.28 10.38
N THR A 30 -2.11 5.33 11.11
CA THR A 30 -3.44 5.42 11.70
C THR A 30 -3.51 6.60 12.66
N SER A 31 -4.53 7.43 12.49
CA SER A 31 -4.81 8.52 13.42
C SER A 31 -5.60 7.98 14.61
N TYR A 32 -4.93 7.83 15.76
CA TYR A 32 -5.58 7.37 16.98
C TYR A 32 -6.13 8.55 17.80
N SER A 33 -7.40 8.48 18.18
CA SER A 33 -7.94 9.37 19.21
C SER A 33 -7.33 9.05 20.58
N ARG A 34 -7.09 10.08 21.40
CA ARG A 34 -6.40 9.95 22.70
C ARG A 34 -7.04 8.93 23.66
N ASN A 35 -8.36 8.70 23.55
CA ASN A 35 -9.13 7.87 24.48
C ASN A 35 -9.43 6.45 23.95
N VAL A 36 -8.82 6.02 22.86
CA VAL A 36 -9.05 4.67 22.31
C VAL A 36 -8.25 3.65 23.13
N GLN A 37 -8.95 2.78 23.87
CA GLN A 37 -8.34 1.70 24.66
C GLN A 37 -7.65 0.64 23.80
N LEU A 38 -8.20 0.33 22.62
CA LEU A 38 -7.67 -0.66 21.68
C LEU A 38 -7.18 0.03 20.40
N ARG A 39 -5.88 0.25 20.31
CA ARG A 39 -5.25 0.76 19.09
C ARG A 39 -5.16 -0.37 18.07
N GLN A 40 -5.98 -0.31 17.03
CA GLN A 40 -5.87 -1.19 15.87
C GLN A 40 -5.41 -0.35 14.67
N PRO A 41 -4.23 -0.62 14.10
CA PRO A 41 -3.76 0.09 12.93
C PRO A 41 -4.64 -0.26 11.72
N ASN A 42 -5.08 0.77 11.00
CA ASN A 42 -5.92 0.67 9.82
C ASN A 42 -5.29 1.34 8.58
N ILE A 43 -4.15 2.01 8.73
CA ILE A 43 -3.38 2.59 7.63
C ILE A 43 -1.90 2.24 7.81
N PHE A 44 -1.28 1.70 6.76
CA PHE A 44 0.16 1.50 6.69
C PHE A 44 0.75 2.19 5.46
N GLU A 45 1.96 2.73 5.61
CA GLU A 45 2.66 3.47 4.58
C GLU A 45 4.09 2.95 4.40
N LEU A 46 4.49 2.78 3.14
CA LEU A 46 5.86 2.54 2.72
C LEU A 46 6.36 3.77 1.96
N GLN A 47 7.41 4.38 2.50
CA GLN A 47 8.14 5.47 1.87
C GLN A 47 9.40 4.90 1.20
N LEU A 48 9.47 5.01 -0.12
CA LEU A 48 10.66 4.74 -0.92
C LEU A 48 11.16 6.06 -1.52
N ASP A 49 12.35 6.05 -2.11
CA ASP A 49 12.89 7.23 -2.78
C ASP A 49 11.97 7.64 -3.95
N GLY A 50 11.31 8.78 -3.81
CA GLY A 50 10.34 9.30 -4.79
C GLY A 50 9.00 8.57 -4.91
N LEU A 51 8.70 7.56 -4.06
CA LEU A 51 7.42 6.85 -4.10
C LEU A 51 6.83 6.69 -2.70
N ARG A 52 5.56 7.05 -2.55
CA ARG A 52 4.79 6.78 -1.34
C ARG A 52 3.68 5.79 -1.68
N ILE A 53 3.70 4.63 -1.03
CA ILE A 53 2.69 3.59 -1.21
C ILE A 53 1.96 3.45 0.12
N PHE A 54 0.64 3.49 0.09
CA PHE A 54 -0.17 3.28 1.29
C PHE A 54 -1.21 2.19 1.07
N ILE A 55 -1.57 1.54 2.18
CA ILE A 55 -2.73 0.65 2.27
C ILE A 55 -3.61 1.11 3.43
N THR A 56 -4.92 1.00 3.28
CA THR A 56 -5.89 1.36 4.32
C THR A 56 -7.09 0.44 4.32
N ILE A 57 -7.66 0.18 5.49
CA ILE A 57 -8.95 -0.46 5.68
C ILE A 57 -9.87 0.46 6.49
N GLY A 58 -11.18 0.42 6.21
CA GLY A 58 -12.17 1.21 6.95
C GLY A 58 -12.43 2.60 6.36
N HIS A 59 -12.15 2.79 5.07
CA HIS A 59 -12.62 3.96 4.34
C HIS A 59 -14.16 3.99 4.30
N ILE A 60 -14.78 5.17 4.44
CA ILE A 60 -16.24 5.33 4.52
C ILE A 60 -16.97 4.73 3.30
N ASN A 61 -16.37 4.84 2.12
CA ASN A 61 -16.93 4.32 0.87
C ASN A 61 -16.55 2.85 0.61
N TYR A 62 -15.61 2.29 1.37
CA TYR A 62 -15.05 0.94 1.16
C TYR A 62 -14.92 0.20 2.50
N ASN A 63 -16.05 0.07 3.19
CA ASN A 63 -16.07 -0.50 4.54
C ASN A 63 -15.64 -1.98 4.52
N GLY A 64 -14.63 -2.32 5.33
CA GLY A 64 -14.08 -3.67 5.40
C GLY A 64 -13.21 -4.11 4.24
N ILE A 65 -12.95 -3.21 3.29
CA ILE A 65 -12.16 -3.50 2.10
C ILE A 65 -10.81 -2.81 2.24
N TRP A 66 -9.74 -3.55 1.91
CA TRP A 66 -8.41 -2.96 1.79
C TRP A 66 -8.30 -2.17 0.50
N ILE A 67 -7.85 -0.93 0.62
CA ILE A 67 -7.57 -0.02 -0.49
C ILE A 67 -6.09 0.29 -0.48
N MET A 68 -5.49 0.40 -1.67
CA MET A 68 -4.13 0.90 -1.83
C MET A 68 -4.08 2.16 -2.69
N GLY A 69 -3.00 2.93 -2.53
CA GLY A 69 -2.70 4.04 -3.41
C GLY A 69 -1.21 4.34 -3.52
N CYS A 70 -0.86 5.00 -4.62
CA CYS A 70 0.45 5.59 -4.88
C CYS A 70 0.25 6.78 -5.82
N TYR A 71 0.26 7.99 -5.24
CA TYR A 71 -0.14 9.21 -5.94
C TYR A 71 0.85 9.60 -7.03
N GLU A 72 2.14 9.36 -6.80
CA GLU A 72 3.22 9.67 -7.75
C GLU A 72 3.06 8.89 -9.07
N LEU A 73 2.38 7.74 -9.03
CA LEU A 73 2.08 6.91 -10.20
C LEU A 73 0.63 7.05 -10.70
N ASN A 74 -0.11 8.03 -10.18
CA ASN A 74 -1.53 8.22 -10.44
C ASN A 74 -2.37 6.94 -10.19
N ILE A 75 -2.03 6.20 -9.12
CA ILE A 75 -2.81 5.08 -8.62
C ILE A 75 -3.60 5.59 -7.41
N LYS A 76 -4.91 5.80 -7.60
CA LYS A 76 -5.80 6.33 -6.57
C LYS A 76 -6.83 5.27 -6.21
N GLU A 77 -6.94 4.99 -4.92
CA GLU A 77 -8.04 4.22 -4.34
C GLU A 77 -8.33 2.89 -5.05
N VAL A 78 -7.29 2.08 -5.25
CA VAL A 78 -7.44 0.77 -5.88
C VAL A 78 -7.79 -0.26 -4.83
N GLU A 79 -8.88 -0.98 -5.06
CA GLU A 79 -9.28 -2.11 -4.24
C GLU A 79 -8.25 -3.25 -4.29
N CYS A 80 -7.75 -3.65 -3.11
CA CYS A 80 -6.96 -4.85 -2.92
C CYS A 80 -7.90 -6.06 -2.86
N ARG A 81 -8.37 -6.52 -4.02
CA ARG A 81 -9.34 -7.63 -4.12
C ARG A 81 -8.86 -8.86 -3.36
N ASP A 82 -9.80 -9.52 -2.70
CA ASP A 82 -9.59 -10.75 -1.92
C ASP A 82 -8.60 -10.66 -0.75
N CYS A 83 -8.11 -9.47 -0.42
CA CYS A 83 -7.20 -9.26 0.71
C CYS A 83 -7.96 -9.24 2.04
N LYS A 84 -7.57 -10.11 2.96
CA LYS A 84 -8.13 -10.25 4.31
C LYS A 84 -7.22 -9.66 5.39
N THR A 85 -5.94 -9.49 5.09
CA THR A 85 -4.92 -9.00 6.02
C THR A 85 -4.14 -7.82 5.44
N ALA A 86 -3.46 -7.06 6.31
CA ALA A 86 -2.62 -5.94 5.90
C ALA A 86 -1.42 -6.42 5.07
N THR A 87 -0.86 -7.59 5.40
CA THR A 87 0.19 -8.28 4.64
C THR A 87 -0.24 -8.52 3.20
N GLN A 88 -1.43 -9.11 2.98
CA GLN A 88 -1.94 -9.38 1.64
C GLN A 88 -2.16 -8.08 0.86
N ALA A 89 -2.71 -7.05 1.51
CA ALA A 89 -2.90 -5.74 0.90
C ALA A 89 -1.56 -5.08 0.51
N ALA A 90 -0.52 -5.19 1.34
CA ALA A 90 0.81 -4.68 1.04
C ALA A 90 1.45 -5.41 -0.16
N GLU A 91 1.34 -6.74 -0.22
CA GLU A 91 1.81 -7.53 -1.36
C GLU A 91 1.08 -7.17 -2.66
N TYR A 92 -0.24 -6.98 -2.59
CA TYR A 92 -1.06 -6.52 -3.70
C TYR A 92 -0.63 -5.13 -4.18
N ALA A 93 -0.41 -4.20 -3.24
CA ALA A 93 0.03 -2.84 -3.52
C ALA A 93 1.37 -2.82 -4.26
N ILE A 94 2.36 -3.59 -3.79
CA ILE A 94 3.67 -3.69 -4.46
C ILE A 94 3.55 -4.30 -5.86
N LYS A 95 2.74 -5.36 -6.04
CA LYS A 95 2.47 -5.92 -7.38
C LYS A 95 1.88 -4.88 -8.33
N SER A 96 0.90 -4.12 -7.85
CA SER A 96 0.20 -3.09 -8.64
C SER A 96 1.13 -1.95 -9.06
N VAL A 97 1.96 -1.48 -8.12
CA VAL A 97 2.98 -0.45 -8.39
C VAL A 97 4.03 -0.94 -9.39
N ARG A 98 4.56 -2.15 -9.21
CA ARG A 98 5.51 -2.75 -10.17
C ARG A 98 4.92 -2.85 -11.58
N PHE A 99 3.70 -3.38 -11.68
CA PHE A 99 3.00 -3.48 -12.95
C PHE A 99 2.83 -2.13 -13.65
N LYS A 100 2.47 -1.08 -12.91
CA LYS A 100 2.34 0.28 -13.46
C LYS A 100 3.68 0.83 -13.96
N LEU A 101 4.75 0.66 -13.17
CA LEU A 101 6.10 1.09 -13.54
C LEU A 101 6.60 0.37 -14.79
N ASP A 102 6.42 -0.94 -14.88
CA ASP A 102 6.80 -1.73 -16.04
C ASP A 102 6.03 -1.29 -17.30
N LYS A 103 4.73 -1.04 -17.17
CA LYS A 103 3.91 -0.49 -18.27
C LYS A 103 4.45 0.86 -18.75
N MET A 104 4.77 1.79 -17.83
CA MET A 104 5.33 3.10 -18.17
C MET A 104 6.70 2.97 -18.86
N ARG A 105 7.57 2.10 -18.33
CA ARG A 105 8.89 1.81 -18.91
C ARG A 105 8.78 1.27 -20.34
N ASN A 106 7.86 0.34 -20.58
CA ASN A 106 7.62 -0.25 -21.90
C ASN A 106 7.02 0.76 -22.89
N SER A 107 6.14 1.65 -22.44
CA SER A 107 5.64 2.74 -23.29
C SER A 107 6.77 3.68 -23.73
N LEU A 108 7.70 4.01 -22.83
CA LEU A 108 8.85 4.86 -23.16
C LEU A 108 9.87 4.19 -24.08
N SER A 109 10.05 2.87 -24.00
CA SER A 109 10.98 2.15 -24.89
C SER A 109 10.53 2.16 -26.35
N THR A 110 9.22 2.26 -26.60
CA THR A 110 8.65 2.29 -27.95
C THR A 110 9.04 3.56 -28.73
N ILE A 111 9.29 4.67 -28.01
CA ILE A 111 9.67 5.97 -28.61
C ILE A 111 11.07 5.90 -29.23
N LYS A 112 11.99 5.09 -28.70
CA LYS A 112 13.35 4.95 -29.26
C LYS A 112 13.38 4.29 -30.64
N ASN A 113 12.36 3.52 -31.00
CA ASN A 113 12.31 2.75 -32.24
C ASN A 113 11.64 3.49 -33.41
N GLN A 114 11.19 4.75 -33.22
CA GLN A 114 10.49 5.53 -34.24
C GLN A 114 11.39 6.54 -34.99
N LYS A 115 12.70 6.61 -34.69
CA LYS A 115 13.63 7.57 -35.29
C LYS A 115 14.46 7.03 -36.48
N SER A 116 14.01 5.98 -37.17
CA SER A 116 14.81 5.34 -38.24
C SER A 116 14.00 5.08 -39.52
N ASN A 117 13.16 6.02 -39.96
CA ASN A 117 12.45 5.94 -41.24
C ASN A 117 12.31 7.33 -41.92
N ASP A 118 13.39 8.11 -41.92
CA ASP A 118 13.55 9.27 -42.82
C ASP A 118 14.91 9.17 -43.54
#